data_AF-A0A0N0V2H7-F1
#
_entry.id   AF-A0A0N0V2H7-F1
#
_cell.length_a   1.000
_cell.length_b   1.000
_cell.length_c   1.000
_cell.angle_alpha   90.00
_cell.angle_beta   90.00
_cell.angle_gamma   90.00
#
_symmetry.space_group_name_H-M   'P 1'
#
loop_
_entity.id
_entity.type
_entity.pdbx_description
1 polymer ?
#
loop_
_entity_poly.entity_id
_entity_poly.type
_entity_poly.pdbx_seq_one_letter_code
_entity_poly.pdbx_strand_id
1 'polypeptide(L)'
;MEISIYRWLPNNSRDLACKVSTKLSKYIIYGNINQMILKSNIIKKLKEKMKKATSYTLWQDCAKKLDYLEGNDIWQSQDESDLYHYKLVQVQLNQMREYQKSNDLEKLADLLHESLHRHLGEVSNPLLYQVAHTGTKLLIHEYLNEVVKTMNYLCEHDIPGISLTEKLELFEKANHNFGCSALMLSGGGSFGIYHVGVVKALWEQNLLPRVISGSSMGAIVAGGICTRTDEELKDFFSYPEKIYRKAINFLSPWEMLQNKVMMDADQLLKHISINVGNFTFKEAFERTGRILNITVSPTRSRQKPRVLNYMTSPDLLITNSALASCAIPGLFPPVSLKSKDKSGQHVPYAPTEKWIDGSVHSDLPVKRISRLHNVNHYIVSQANPHILPFITHQRFNGVIPSVLHYGMSMVHAQIVGTMDMARKVWWEATPWRPLLDKAYAIVNQSYLGDINIQLAFDPFLYPKVMSNPDLEGLKHYILEGERATWPQISIISDQTKISMNFERCIKRLKDRIQENKLNESIE
;
A
#
# COMPACT_ATOMS: atom_id res chain seq x y z
N MET A 1 9.37 -15.78 53.84
CA MET A 1 9.99 -15.87 55.19
C MET A 1 10.09 -14.47 55.79
N GLU A 2 8.97 -13.79 55.94
CA GLU A 2 8.88 -12.51 56.66
C GLU A 2 7.89 -12.74 57.82
N ILE A 3 8.07 -12.04 58.94
CA ILE A 3 7.23 -11.95 60.17
C ILE A 3 7.92 -12.41 61.49
N SER A 4 9.13 -13.00 61.49
CA SER A 4 9.72 -13.47 62.77
C SER A 4 10.54 -12.45 63.59
N ILE A 5 10.71 -11.19 63.17
CA ILE A 5 11.61 -10.25 63.88
C ILE A 5 10.86 -9.30 64.83
N TYR A 6 9.55 -9.11 64.69
CA TYR A 6 8.81 -8.13 65.50
C TYR A 6 8.41 -8.61 66.90
N ARG A 7 8.73 -9.85 67.30
CA ARG A 7 8.20 -10.45 68.54
C ARG A 7 8.85 -9.97 69.84
N TRP A 8 9.97 -9.25 69.78
CA TRP A 8 10.78 -8.85 70.95
C TRP A 8 10.95 -7.32 71.18
N LEU A 9 10.08 -6.49 70.58
CA LEU A 9 10.11 -5.03 70.77
C LEU A 9 8.95 -4.54 71.66
N PRO A 10 9.16 -3.60 72.60
CA PRO A 10 8.10 -3.04 73.44
C PRO A 10 6.99 -2.39 72.60
N ASN A 11 5.75 -2.39 73.10
CA ASN A 11 4.54 -2.03 72.32
C ASN A 11 4.64 -0.69 71.57
N ASN A 12 5.30 0.32 72.14
CA ASN A 12 5.52 1.62 71.48
C ASN A 12 6.41 1.53 70.22
N SER A 13 7.34 0.60 70.16
CA SER A 13 8.27 0.41 69.03
C SER A 13 7.64 -0.34 67.86
N ARG A 14 6.64 -1.20 68.12
CA ARG A 14 5.85 -1.88 67.07
C ARG A 14 4.94 -0.91 66.34
N ASP A 15 4.28 -0.03 67.08
CA ASP A 15 3.42 1.00 66.49
C ASP A 15 4.21 2.00 65.65
N LEU A 16 5.41 2.36 66.08
CA LEU A 16 6.31 3.22 65.30
C LEU A 16 6.80 2.52 64.02
N ALA A 17 7.21 1.25 64.10
CA ALA A 17 7.62 0.48 62.94
C ALA A 17 6.48 0.25 61.93
N CYS A 18 5.26 0.02 62.42
CA CYS A 18 4.08 -0.14 61.56
C CYS A 18 3.67 1.20 60.90
N LYS A 19 3.79 2.34 61.61
CA LYS A 19 3.57 3.69 61.06
C LYS A 19 4.64 4.11 60.04
N VAL A 20 5.91 3.73 60.26
CA VAL A 20 7.01 3.99 59.32
C VAL A 20 6.87 3.11 58.07
N SER A 21 6.52 1.83 58.22
CA SER A 21 6.22 0.92 57.11
C SER A 21 5.03 1.38 56.27
N THR A 22 3.94 1.84 56.89
CA THR A 22 2.78 2.42 56.18
C THR A 22 3.08 3.76 55.51
N LYS A 23 3.96 4.59 56.07
CA LYS A 23 4.45 5.82 55.40
C LYS A 23 5.36 5.50 54.21
N LEU A 24 6.29 4.56 54.36
CA LEU A 24 7.21 4.14 53.29
C LEU A 24 6.46 3.47 52.13
N SER A 25 5.54 2.56 52.43
CA SER A 25 4.67 1.94 51.41
C SER A 25 3.80 2.98 50.72
N LYS A 26 3.20 3.94 51.44
CA LYS A 26 2.52 5.09 50.81
C LYS A 26 3.46 5.89 49.93
N TYR A 27 4.69 6.21 50.37
CA TYR A 27 5.65 6.99 49.58
C TYR A 27 6.09 6.27 48.29
N ILE A 28 6.29 4.94 48.38
CA ILE A 28 6.60 4.08 47.22
C ILE A 28 5.39 4.01 46.28
N ILE A 29 4.17 3.85 46.81
CA ILE A 29 2.93 3.84 46.02
C ILE A 29 2.71 5.21 45.35
N TYR A 30 2.85 6.33 46.06
CA TYR A 30 2.75 7.68 45.51
C TYR A 30 3.87 7.96 44.48
N GLY A 31 5.08 7.47 44.71
CA GLY A 31 6.19 7.54 43.76
C GLY A 31 5.90 6.77 42.48
N ASN A 32 5.38 5.55 42.59
CA ASN A 32 4.99 4.72 41.45
C ASN A 32 3.79 5.32 40.70
N ILE A 33 2.79 5.86 41.40
CA ILE A 33 1.65 6.55 40.77
C ILE A 33 2.12 7.80 40.03
N ASN A 34 2.99 8.62 40.61
CA ASN A 34 3.54 9.79 39.94
C ASN A 34 4.37 9.41 38.71
N GLN A 35 5.19 8.35 38.79
CA GLN A 35 5.91 7.82 37.62
C GLN A 35 4.96 7.31 36.53
N MET A 36 3.86 6.64 36.90
CA MET A 36 2.84 6.20 35.94
C MET A 36 2.12 7.38 35.27
N ILE A 37 1.79 8.44 36.02
CA ILE A 37 1.17 9.66 35.48
C ILE A 37 2.14 10.39 34.54
N LEU A 38 3.40 10.52 34.92
CA LEU A 38 4.46 11.10 34.08
C LEU A 38 4.64 10.30 32.79
N LYS A 39 4.71 8.98 32.89
CA LYS A 39 4.81 8.07 31.74
C LYS A 39 3.60 8.22 30.80
N SER A 40 2.39 8.26 31.34
CA SER A 40 1.15 8.45 30.55
C SER A 40 1.14 9.79 29.81
N ASN A 41 1.57 10.87 30.46
CA ASN A 41 1.67 12.19 29.83
C ASN A 41 2.72 12.23 28.71
N ILE A 42 3.86 11.56 28.89
CA ILE A 42 4.90 11.45 27.85
C ILE A 42 4.38 10.64 26.66
N ILE A 43 3.71 9.51 26.91
CA ILE A 43 3.08 8.68 25.85
C ILE A 43 2.07 9.52 25.05
N LYS A 44 1.22 10.30 25.73
CA LYS A 44 0.25 11.18 25.06
C LYS A 44 0.95 12.22 24.17
N LYS A 45 1.97 12.90 24.68
CA LYS A 45 2.76 13.88 23.91
C LYS A 45 3.47 13.25 22.71
N LEU A 46 4.01 12.04 22.86
CA LEU A 46 4.64 11.31 21.76
C LEU A 46 3.63 10.88 20.70
N LYS A 47 2.45 10.40 21.08
CA LYS A 47 1.36 10.09 20.14
C LYS A 47 0.91 11.32 19.36
N GLU A 48 0.82 12.48 20.01
CA GLU A 48 0.53 13.75 19.33
C GLU A 48 1.65 14.17 18.36
N LYS A 49 2.92 14.05 18.77
CA LYS A 49 4.07 14.32 17.88
C LYS A 49 4.11 13.39 16.68
N MET A 50 3.81 12.10 16.90
CA MET A 50 3.76 11.10 15.84
C MET A 50 2.65 11.41 14.82
N LYS A 51 1.46 11.83 15.28
CA LYS A 51 0.36 12.27 14.41
C LYS A 51 0.70 13.54 13.62
N LYS A 52 1.47 14.45 14.20
CA LYS A 52 1.88 15.71 13.57
C LYS A 52 3.21 15.61 12.83
N ALA A 53 3.79 14.41 12.71
CA ALA A 53 5.09 14.25 12.09
C ALA A 53 5.06 14.70 10.61
N THR A 54 6.16 15.30 10.15
CA THR A 54 6.33 15.83 8.79
C THR A 54 7.32 15.03 7.95
N SER A 55 7.99 14.05 8.56
CA SER A 55 8.92 13.14 7.90
C SER A 55 8.84 11.75 8.53
N TYR A 56 9.21 10.74 7.75
CA TYR A 56 9.31 9.37 8.26
C TYR A 56 10.31 9.24 9.40
N THR A 57 11.46 9.94 9.34
CA THR A 57 12.48 9.91 10.40
C THR A 57 11.93 10.39 11.75
N LEU A 58 11.22 11.52 11.76
CA LEU A 58 10.60 12.06 12.96
C LEU A 58 9.51 11.11 13.49
N TRP A 59 8.71 10.54 12.60
CA TRP A 59 7.70 9.56 12.95
C TRP A 59 8.33 8.32 13.58
N GLN A 60 9.40 7.78 12.98
CA GLN A 60 10.11 6.59 13.43
C GLN A 60 10.75 6.81 14.80
N ASP A 61 11.39 7.96 15.03
CA ASP A 61 11.98 8.31 16.32
C ASP A 61 10.95 8.39 17.44
N CYS A 62 9.76 8.95 17.14
CA CYS A 62 8.65 8.98 18.10
C CYS A 62 8.12 7.57 18.36
N ALA A 63 7.97 6.76 17.31
CA ALA A 63 7.49 5.39 17.39
C ALA A 63 8.44 4.50 18.21
N LYS A 64 9.77 4.57 18.01
CA LYS A 64 10.76 3.84 18.82
C LYS A 64 10.67 4.20 20.31
N LYS A 65 10.50 5.49 20.62
CA LYS A 65 10.34 5.96 22.00
C LYS A 65 9.03 5.47 22.62
N LEU A 66 7.97 5.39 21.83
CA LEU A 66 6.70 4.80 22.28
C LEU A 66 6.87 3.31 22.55
N ASP A 67 7.51 2.57 21.65
CA ASP A 67 7.77 1.14 21.81
C ASP A 67 8.55 0.86 23.11
N TYR A 68 9.61 1.63 23.38
CA TYR A 68 10.36 1.53 24.64
C TYR A 68 9.52 1.84 25.89
N LEU A 69 8.66 2.85 25.83
CA LEU A 69 7.81 3.20 26.96
C LEU A 69 6.69 2.18 27.17
N GLU A 70 6.11 1.63 26.11
CA GLU A 70 5.03 0.65 26.19
C GLU A 70 5.57 -0.77 26.47
N GLY A 71 6.88 -0.99 26.36
CA GLY A 71 7.53 -2.30 26.56
C GLY A 71 7.46 -3.20 25.33
N ASN A 72 7.12 -2.63 24.17
CA ASN A 72 7.03 -3.36 22.91
C ASN A 72 8.42 -3.77 22.39
N ASP A 73 9.47 -3.03 22.76
CA ASP A 73 10.87 -3.38 22.46
C ASP A 73 11.29 -4.72 23.09
N ILE A 74 10.84 -4.98 24.31
CA ILE A 74 11.02 -6.28 24.97
C ILE A 74 10.31 -7.37 24.17
N TRP A 75 9.06 -7.12 23.74
CA TRP A 75 8.34 -8.07 22.90
C TRP A 75 9.04 -8.32 21.56
N GLN A 76 9.63 -7.29 20.93
CA GLN A 76 10.38 -7.45 19.67
C GLN A 76 11.65 -8.30 19.83
N SER A 77 12.33 -8.17 20.97
CA SER A 77 13.55 -8.94 21.27
C SER A 77 13.30 -10.38 21.71
N GLN A 78 12.09 -10.70 22.15
CA GLN A 78 11.70 -12.07 22.46
C GLN A 78 11.32 -12.82 21.19
N ASP A 79 12.07 -13.87 20.86
CA ASP A 79 11.79 -14.68 19.67
C ASP A 79 10.42 -15.39 19.76
N GLU A 80 10.00 -15.77 20.97
CA GLU A 80 8.81 -16.58 21.20
C GLU A 80 7.51 -15.85 20.82
N SER A 81 6.64 -16.56 20.10
CA SER A 81 5.31 -16.11 19.70
C SER A 81 4.48 -17.28 19.18
N ASP A 82 3.18 -17.28 19.45
CA ASP A 82 2.24 -18.27 18.89
C ASP A 82 1.91 -18.01 17.42
N LEU A 83 2.38 -16.88 16.87
CA LEU A 83 2.04 -16.43 15.52
C LEU A 83 2.98 -17.00 14.44
N TYR A 84 4.12 -17.59 14.82
CA TYR A 84 5.09 -18.21 13.90
C TYR A 84 6.00 -19.22 14.60
N HIS A 85 6.53 -20.22 13.88
CA HIS A 85 7.43 -21.22 14.46
C HIS A 85 8.88 -20.69 14.65
N TYR A 86 9.10 -19.91 15.71
CA TYR A 86 10.39 -19.25 16.00
C TYR A 86 11.59 -20.20 16.01
N LYS A 87 11.47 -21.39 16.61
CA LYS A 87 12.56 -22.39 16.66
C LYS A 87 13.03 -22.81 15.27
N LEU A 88 12.09 -22.99 14.35
CA LEU A 88 12.39 -23.47 13.01
C LEU A 88 13.04 -22.36 12.17
N VAL A 89 12.55 -21.12 12.31
CA VAL A 89 13.18 -19.94 11.72
C VAL A 89 14.62 -19.77 12.21
N GLN A 90 14.86 -19.96 13.51
CA GLN A 90 16.20 -19.85 14.09
C GLN A 90 17.15 -20.94 13.59
N VAL A 91 16.67 -22.20 13.47
CA VAL A 91 17.46 -23.31 12.90
C VAL A 91 17.88 -22.99 11.47
N GLN A 92 16.94 -22.56 10.62
CA GLN A 92 17.26 -22.24 9.22
C GLN A 92 18.19 -21.03 9.10
N LEU A 93 17.98 -19.99 9.91
CA LEU A 93 18.88 -18.84 9.97
C LEU A 93 20.32 -19.26 10.28
N ASN A 94 20.51 -20.14 11.26
CA ASN A 94 21.83 -20.65 11.62
C ASN A 94 22.43 -21.53 10.50
N GLN A 95 21.63 -22.39 9.88
CA GLN A 95 22.07 -23.22 8.75
C GLN A 95 22.51 -22.38 7.55
N MET A 96 21.78 -21.32 7.18
CA MET A 96 22.18 -20.41 6.11
C MET A 96 23.53 -19.75 6.42
N ARG A 97 23.73 -19.30 7.66
CA ARG A 97 24.98 -18.69 8.12
C ARG A 97 26.15 -19.69 8.11
N GLU A 98 25.89 -20.95 8.47
CA GLU A 98 26.90 -22.02 8.44
C GLU A 98 27.30 -22.37 7.01
N TYR A 99 26.35 -22.60 6.11
CA TYR A 99 26.62 -22.95 4.72
C TYR A 99 27.28 -21.82 3.93
N GLN A 100 26.95 -20.55 4.23
CA GLN A 100 27.70 -19.41 3.70
C GLN A 100 29.16 -19.42 4.18
N LYS A 101 29.44 -19.75 5.45
CA LYS A 101 30.81 -19.81 5.97
C LYS A 101 31.62 -20.96 5.38
N SER A 102 30.99 -22.10 5.14
CA SER A 102 31.64 -23.26 4.51
C SER A 102 31.71 -23.17 2.98
N ASN A 103 31.13 -22.12 2.38
CA ASN A 103 31.01 -21.95 0.93
C ASN A 103 30.35 -23.15 0.22
N ASP A 104 29.36 -23.77 0.87
CA ASP A 104 28.63 -24.92 0.32
C ASP A 104 27.42 -24.42 -0.47
N LEU A 105 27.65 -24.03 -1.73
CA LEU A 105 26.66 -23.37 -2.59
C LEU A 105 25.47 -24.27 -2.93
N GLU A 106 25.68 -25.58 -3.07
CA GLU A 106 24.62 -26.54 -3.40
C GLU A 106 23.62 -26.65 -2.24
N LYS A 107 24.10 -26.93 -1.03
CA LYS A 107 23.24 -27.00 0.16
C LYS A 107 22.56 -25.68 0.48
N LEU A 108 23.24 -24.56 0.19
CA LEU A 108 22.69 -23.23 0.39
C LEU A 108 21.52 -22.96 -0.58
N ALA A 109 21.61 -23.40 -1.83
CA ALA A 109 20.53 -23.30 -2.80
C ALA A 109 19.31 -24.15 -2.41
N ASP A 110 19.55 -25.39 -1.96
CA ASP A 110 18.48 -26.29 -1.49
C ASP A 110 17.75 -25.71 -0.26
N LEU A 111 18.52 -25.22 0.72
CA LEU A 111 17.97 -24.60 1.93
C LEU A 111 17.17 -23.34 1.61
N LEU A 112 17.66 -22.50 0.68
CA LEU A 112 16.94 -21.31 0.24
C LEU A 112 15.61 -21.70 -0.41
N HIS A 113 15.60 -22.72 -1.27
CA HIS A 113 14.38 -23.20 -1.89
C HIS A 113 13.35 -23.69 -0.84
N GLU A 114 13.78 -24.44 0.17
CA GLU A 114 12.93 -24.89 1.27
C GLU A 114 12.38 -23.72 2.10
N SER A 115 13.25 -22.76 2.44
CA SER A 115 12.95 -21.56 3.22
C SER A 115 11.85 -20.71 2.58
N LEU A 116 11.92 -20.50 1.26
CA LEU A 116 10.96 -19.70 0.51
C LEU A 116 9.56 -20.32 0.46
N HIS A 117 9.44 -21.65 0.54
CA HIS A 117 8.16 -22.35 0.47
C HIS A 117 7.54 -22.63 1.85
N ARG A 118 8.35 -22.96 2.87
CA ARG A 118 7.83 -23.47 4.15
C ARG A 118 7.50 -22.39 5.17
N HIS A 119 8.31 -21.32 5.28
CA HIS A 119 8.20 -20.38 6.41
C HIS A 119 7.57 -19.04 6.09
N LEU A 120 7.43 -18.71 4.80
CA LEU A 120 7.04 -17.37 4.41
C LEU A 120 5.63 -16.97 4.83
N GLY A 121 4.69 -17.92 4.80
CA GLY A 121 3.30 -17.68 5.19
C GLY A 121 3.16 -17.33 6.67
N GLU A 122 4.02 -17.89 7.53
CA GLU A 122 3.98 -17.68 8.98
C GLU A 122 4.66 -16.36 9.37
N VAL A 123 5.83 -16.06 8.79
CA VAL A 123 6.57 -14.81 9.09
C VAL A 123 5.86 -13.56 8.54
N SER A 124 4.94 -13.73 7.59
CA SER A 124 4.17 -12.65 6.98
C SER A 124 2.84 -12.35 7.71
N ASN A 125 2.57 -12.98 8.86
CA ASN A 125 1.30 -12.80 9.58
C ASN A 125 1.09 -11.33 10.00
N PRO A 126 -0.01 -10.66 9.54
CA PRO A 126 -0.25 -9.25 9.85
C PRO A 126 -0.37 -8.94 11.35
N LEU A 127 -0.76 -9.91 12.19
CA LEU A 127 -0.89 -9.73 13.64
C LEU A 127 0.44 -9.41 14.32
N LEU A 128 1.55 -9.87 13.74
CA LEU A 128 2.90 -9.59 14.25
C LEU A 128 3.26 -8.10 14.14
N TYR A 129 2.64 -7.36 13.23
CA TYR A 129 2.87 -5.93 13.03
C TYR A 129 1.88 -5.03 13.79
N GLN A 130 1.08 -5.63 14.68
CA GLN A 130 0.11 -4.90 15.51
C GLN A 130 0.61 -4.58 16.91
N VAL A 131 1.69 -5.23 17.36
CA VAL A 131 2.20 -5.07 18.74
C VAL A 131 3.10 -3.84 18.85
N ALA A 132 4.18 -3.78 18.07
CA ALA A 132 5.10 -2.64 18.06
C ALA A 132 4.75 -1.63 16.96
N HIS A 133 5.11 -0.37 17.18
CA HIS A 133 4.93 0.69 16.20
C HIS A 133 5.97 0.65 15.08
N THR A 134 7.21 0.23 15.38
CA THR A 134 8.33 0.24 14.43
C THR A 134 8.64 -1.10 13.76
N GLY A 135 7.74 -2.08 13.86
CA GLY A 135 7.80 -3.31 13.08
C GLY A 135 7.41 -4.56 13.85
N THR A 136 8.06 -5.67 13.53
CA THR A 136 7.81 -7.00 14.11
C THR A 136 8.99 -7.49 14.97
N LYS A 137 9.01 -8.79 15.30
CA LYS A 137 10.08 -9.53 15.96
C LYS A 137 11.44 -9.36 15.26
N LEU A 138 12.51 -9.25 16.04
CA LEU A 138 13.87 -9.13 15.49
C LEU A 138 14.30 -10.37 14.70
N LEU A 139 13.96 -11.58 15.19
CA LEU A 139 14.27 -12.85 14.49
C LEU A 139 13.73 -12.88 13.05
N ILE A 140 12.54 -12.33 12.81
CA ILE A 140 11.94 -12.27 11.47
C ILE A 140 12.76 -11.36 10.56
N HIS A 141 13.17 -10.19 11.06
CA HIS A 141 14.01 -9.28 10.27
C HIS A 141 15.38 -9.90 9.97
N GLU A 142 16.01 -10.55 10.94
CA GLU A 142 17.29 -11.24 10.74
C GLU A 142 17.18 -12.36 9.70
N TYR A 143 16.13 -13.17 9.80
CA TYR A 143 15.84 -14.24 8.85
C TYR A 143 15.63 -13.71 7.42
N LEU A 144 14.74 -12.73 7.24
CA LEU A 144 14.48 -12.16 5.90
C LEU A 144 15.73 -11.50 5.31
N ASN A 145 16.55 -10.85 6.13
CA ASN A 145 17.81 -10.26 5.69
C ASN A 145 18.83 -11.34 5.30
N GLU A 146 18.90 -12.45 6.04
CA GLU A 146 19.78 -13.58 5.70
C GLU A 146 19.34 -14.29 4.42
N VAL A 147 18.03 -14.45 4.19
CA VAL A 147 17.47 -14.98 2.93
C VAL A 147 17.91 -14.12 1.76
N VAL A 148 17.73 -12.80 1.85
CA VAL A 148 18.12 -11.85 0.80
C VAL A 148 19.64 -11.86 0.57
N LYS A 149 20.43 -11.91 1.64
CA LYS A 149 21.88 -12.03 1.56
C LYS A 149 22.30 -13.32 0.86
N THR A 150 21.66 -14.43 1.18
CA THR A 150 21.86 -15.74 0.54
C THR A 150 21.53 -15.70 -0.96
N MET A 151 20.40 -15.11 -1.33
CA MET A 151 20.02 -14.92 -2.74
C MET A 151 21.08 -14.10 -3.51
N ASN A 152 21.55 -13.00 -2.91
CA ASN A 152 22.57 -12.15 -3.54
C ASN A 152 23.91 -12.89 -3.67
N TYR A 153 24.29 -13.66 -2.65
CA TYR A 153 25.49 -14.47 -2.66
C TYR A 153 25.48 -15.52 -3.79
N LEU A 154 24.39 -16.29 -3.92
CA LEU A 154 24.18 -17.27 -5.00
C LEU A 154 24.12 -16.62 -6.40
N CYS A 155 23.62 -15.38 -6.48
CA CYS A 155 23.58 -14.62 -7.72
C CYS A 155 24.98 -14.13 -8.15
N GLU A 156 25.88 -13.84 -7.21
CA GLU A 156 27.23 -13.34 -7.48
C GLU A 156 28.20 -14.47 -7.83
N HIS A 157 28.17 -15.56 -7.06
CA HIS A 157 29.17 -16.62 -7.13
C HIS A 157 28.79 -17.70 -8.13
N ASP A 158 29.76 -18.20 -8.90
CA ASP A 158 29.53 -19.30 -9.83
C ASP A 158 29.36 -20.61 -9.07
N ILE A 159 28.26 -21.31 -9.36
CA ILE A 159 27.91 -22.56 -8.71
C ILE A 159 28.52 -23.67 -9.58
N PRO A 160 29.39 -24.55 -9.04
CA PRO A 160 29.97 -25.64 -9.80
C PRO A 160 28.90 -26.44 -10.55
N GLY A 161 29.09 -26.67 -11.85
CA GLY A 161 28.14 -27.43 -12.67
C GLY A 161 26.89 -26.68 -13.13
N ILE A 162 26.71 -25.40 -12.78
CA ILE A 162 25.59 -24.58 -13.25
C ILE A 162 26.11 -23.40 -14.07
N SER A 163 25.73 -23.35 -15.35
CA SER A 163 26.03 -22.23 -16.23
C SER A 163 25.29 -20.94 -15.83
N LEU A 164 25.78 -19.79 -16.30
CA LEU A 164 25.13 -18.50 -16.02
C LEU A 164 23.68 -18.45 -16.56
N THR A 165 23.41 -19.08 -17.70
CA THR A 165 22.08 -19.17 -18.31
C THR A 165 21.16 -20.04 -17.48
N GLU A 166 21.61 -21.21 -17.02
CA GLU A 166 20.83 -22.09 -16.14
C GLU A 166 20.53 -21.40 -14.81
N LYS A 167 21.49 -20.66 -14.26
CA LYS A 167 21.29 -19.84 -13.05
C LYS A 167 20.20 -18.79 -13.27
N LEU A 168 20.23 -18.07 -14.40
CA LEU A 168 19.16 -17.12 -14.73
C LEU A 168 17.79 -17.81 -14.78
N GLU A 169 17.69 -18.96 -15.45
CA GLU A 169 16.43 -19.72 -15.52
C GLU A 169 15.93 -20.15 -14.13
N LEU A 170 16.83 -20.59 -13.24
CA LEU A 170 16.47 -20.96 -11.87
C LEU A 170 15.90 -19.76 -11.10
N PHE A 171 16.53 -18.60 -11.19
CA PHE A 171 16.03 -17.37 -10.56
C PHE A 171 14.70 -16.91 -11.18
N GLU A 172 14.53 -17.00 -12.51
CA GLU A 172 13.27 -16.66 -13.17
C GLU A 172 12.13 -17.61 -12.78
N LYS A 173 12.40 -18.92 -12.71
CA LYS A 173 11.43 -19.94 -12.24
C LYS A 173 11.07 -19.72 -10.77
N ALA A 174 12.06 -19.47 -9.91
CA ALA A 174 11.83 -19.18 -8.49
C ALA A 174 11.00 -17.91 -8.30
N ASN A 175 11.31 -16.83 -9.02
CA ASN A 175 10.54 -15.60 -9.00
C ASN A 175 9.10 -15.79 -9.51
N HIS A 176 8.92 -16.60 -10.57
CA HIS A 176 7.60 -16.93 -11.09
C HIS A 176 6.77 -17.73 -10.06
N ASN A 177 7.38 -18.67 -9.34
CA ASN A 177 6.67 -19.42 -8.30
C ASN A 177 6.38 -18.55 -7.07
N PHE A 178 7.28 -17.62 -6.74
CA PHE A 178 7.14 -16.72 -5.60
C PHE A 178 6.05 -15.65 -5.82
N GLY A 179 5.97 -15.09 -7.04
CA GLY A 179 5.08 -13.98 -7.36
C GLY A 179 5.66 -12.62 -7.03
N CYS A 180 4.83 -11.58 -7.15
CA CYS A 180 5.24 -10.22 -6.83
C CYS A 180 4.11 -9.38 -6.24
N SER A 181 4.50 -8.23 -5.70
CA SER A 181 3.59 -7.26 -5.12
C SER A 181 3.16 -6.20 -6.15
N ALA A 182 1.91 -5.74 -6.05
CA ALA A 182 1.43 -4.58 -6.79
C ALA A 182 0.89 -3.49 -5.88
N LEU A 183 1.10 -2.23 -6.28
CA LEU A 183 0.46 -1.07 -5.68
C LEU A 183 -0.85 -0.75 -6.42
N MET A 184 -1.95 -0.73 -5.69
CA MET A 184 -3.30 -0.53 -6.19
C MET A 184 -3.85 0.80 -5.67
N LEU A 185 -4.03 1.79 -6.55
CA LEU A 185 -4.55 3.12 -6.23
C LEU A 185 -6.03 3.20 -6.62
N SER A 186 -6.91 3.32 -5.62
CA SER A 186 -8.36 3.37 -5.84
C SER A 186 -8.83 4.69 -6.46
N GLY A 187 -10.12 4.75 -6.80
CA GLY A 187 -10.80 6.03 -6.98
C GLY A 187 -10.90 6.83 -5.66
N GLY A 188 -11.47 8.05 -5.76
CA GLY A 188 -11.71 8.89 -4.58
C GLY A 188 -11.96 10.39 -4.82
N GLY A 189 -12.13 10.83 -6.07
CA GLY A 189 -12.24 12.27 -6.37
C GLY A 189 -10.98 13.04 -5.97
N SER A 190 -11.11 14.25 -5.43
CA SER A 190 -9.97 15.07 -5.00
C SER A 190 -9.14 14.43 -3.88
N PHE A 191 -9.72 13.51 -3.10
CA PHE A 191 -8.97 12.76 -2.08
C PHE A 191 -7.90 11.85 -2.68
N GLY A 192 -8.01 11.44 -3.94
CA GLY A 192 -6.98 10.60 -4.56
C GLY A 192 -5.61 11.29 -4.68
N ILE A 193 -5.51 12.60 -4.43
CA ILE A 193 -4.22 13.30 -4.26
C ILE A 193 -3.40 12.69 -3.12
N TYR A 194 -4.05 12.17 -2.09
CA TYR A 194 -3.43 11.40 -1.02
C TYR A 194 -2.51 10.28 -1.54
N HIS A 195 -2.86 9.64 -2.67
CA HIS A 195 -2.02 8.61 -3.28
C HIS A 195 -0.63 9.11 -3.65
N VAL A 196 -0.46 10.41 -3.96
CA VAL A 196 0.85 11.01 -4.20
C VAL A 196 1.75 10.87 -2.97
N GLY A 197 1.20 11.10 -1.78
CA GLY A 197 1.90 10.91 -0.51
C GLY A 197 2.23 9.46 -0.21
N VAL A 198 1.30 8.55 -0.53
CA VAL A 198 1.54 7.10 -0.37
C VAL A 198 2.69 6.65 -1.27
N VAL A 199 2.65 7.01 -2.54
CA VAL A 199 3.73 6.68 -3.49
C VAL A 199 5.04 7.32 -3.05
N LYS A 200 5.02 8.59 -2.61
CA LYS A 200 6.21 9.30 -2.11
C LYS A 200 6.86 8.54 -0.94
N ALA A 201 6.08 8.18 0.08
CA ALA A 201 6.59 7.46 1.24
C ALA A 201 7.17 6.08 0.86
N LEU A 202 6.54 5.36 -0.06
CA LEU A 202 7.08 4.10 -0.57
C LEU A 202 8.36 4.31 -1.39
N TRP A 203 8.38 5.32 -2.26
CA TRP A 203 9.52 5.63 -3.11
C TRP A 203 10.74 6.07 -2.29
N GLU A 204 10.57 6.95 -1.29
CA GLU A 204 11.64 7.39 -0.38
C GLU A 204 12.28 6.24 0.40
N GLN A 205 11.53 5.16 0.64
CA GLN A 205 12.05 3.96 1.31
C GLN A 205 12.51 2.86 0.33
N ASN A 206 12.51 3.12 -0.99
CA ASN A 206 12.78 2.12 -2.03
C ASN A 206 11.84 0.89 -1.99
N LEU A 207 10.58 1.12 -1.60
CA LEU A 207 9.52 0.11 -1.45
C LEU A 207 8.41 0.24 -2.50
N LEU A 208 8.56 1.12 -3.50
CA LEU A 208 7.58 1.27 -4.56
C LEU A 208 7.56 0.01 -5.45
N PRO A 209 6.46 -0.75 -5.51
CA PRO A 209 6.38 -1.93 -6.38
C PRO A 209 6.47 -1.56 -7.85
N ARG A 210 7.06 -2.45 -8.65
CA ARG A 210 7.17 -2.26 -10.10
C ARG A 210 5.81 -2.25 -10.79
N VAL A 211 4.87 -3.07 -10.31
CA VAL A 211 3.49 -3.15 -10.83
C VAL A 211 2.62 -2.13 -10.09
N ILE A 212 2.12 -1.14 -10.84
CA ILE A 212 1.24 -0.10 -10.31
C ILE A 212 -0.07 -0.14 -11.09
N SER A 213 -1.19 -0.13 -10.38
CA SER A 213 -2.51 -0.02 -10.98
C SER A 213 -3.27 1.14 -10.38
N GLY A 214 -4.00 1.85 -11.23
CA GLY A 214 -4.86 2.94 -10.82
C GLY A 214 -6.23 2.86 -11.47
N SER A 215 -7.24 3.33 -10.74
CA SER A 215 -8.58 3.59 -11.27
C SER A 215 -9.02 5.02 -10.94
N SER A 216 -9.75 5.66 -11.85
CA SER A 216 -10.22 7.04 -11.67
C SER A 216 -9.07 7.98 -11.28
N MET A 217 -9.15 8.73 -10.17
CA MET A 217 -8.04 9.58 -9.69
C MET A 217 -6.73 8.78 -9.46
N GLY A 218 -6.81 7.53 -9.00
CA GLY A 218 -5.65 6.64 -8.88
C GLY A 218 -4.97 6.37 -10.23
N ALA A 219 -5.70 6.36 -11.35
CA ALA A 219 -5.12 6.23 -12.69
C ALA A 219 -4.32 7.47 -13.11
N ILE A 220 -4.75 8.66 -12.69
CA ILE A 220 -4.02 9.92 -12.94
C ILE A 220 -2.70 9.90 -12.18
N VAL A 221 -2.72 9.55 -10.90
CA VAL A 221 -1.52 9.46 -10.05
C VAL A 221 -0.60 8.35 -10.57
N ALA A 222 -1.11 7.14 -10.79
CA ALA A 222 -0.31 6.03 -11.34
C ALA A 222 0.32 6.40 -12.69
N GLY A 223 -0.45 7.03 -13.58
CA GLY A 223 0.05 7.53 -14.86
C GLY A 223 1.20 8.52 -14.69
N GLY A 224 1.04 9.52 -13.82
CA GLY A 224 2.09 10.50 -13.54
C GLY A 224 3.36 9.90 -12.95
N ILE A 225 3.24 8.84 -12.14
CA ILE A 225 4.40 8.17 -11.53
C ILE A 225 5.10 7.24 -12.54
N CYS A 226 4.35 6.49 -13.34
CA CYS A 226 4.90 5.56 -14.31
C CYS A 226 5.51 6.23 -15.55
N THR A 227 5.26 7.53 -15.79
CA THR A 227 5.87 8.26 -16.92
C THR A 227 7.15 9.01 -16.57
N ARG A 228 7.55 9.06 -15.29
CA ARG A 228 8.71 9.81 -14.79
C ARG A 228 9.86 8.89 -14.41
N THR A 229 11.11 9.21 -14.74
CA THR A 229 12.28 8.49 -14.21
C THR A 229 12.44 8.71 -12.70
N ASP A 230 13.35 7.98 -12.03
CA ASP A 230 13.60 8.21 -10.59
C ASP A 230 14.10 9.63 -10.29
N GLU A 231 14.89 10.23 -11.19
CA GLU A 231 15.33 11.63 -11.08
C GLU A 231 14.15 12.60 -11.20
N GLU A 232 13.27 12.38 -12.18
CA GLU A 232 12.06 13.20 -12.37
C GLU A 232 11.07 13.03 -11.21
N LEU A 233 11.01 11.84 -10.59
CA LEU A 233 10.21 11.62 -9.38
C LEU A 233 10.77 12.38 -8.18
N LYS A 234 12.10 12.41 -8.01
CA LYS A 234 12.74 13.21 -6.97
C LYS A 234 12.34 14.68 -7.07
N ASP A 235 12.38 15.24 -8.28
CA ASP A 235 11.94 16.61 -8.54
C ASP A 235 10.43 16.78 -8.32
N PHE A 236 9.62 15.83 -8.79
CA PHE A 236 8.16 15.85 -8.62
C PHE A 236 7.75 15.89 -7.14
N PHE A 237 8.40 15.10 -6.28
CA PHE A 237 8.12 15.08 -4.84
C PHE A 237 8.72 16.27 -4.08
N SER A 238 9.82 16.85 -4.58
CA SER A 238 10.45 18.03 -3.98
C SER A 238 9.66 19.32 -4.23
N TYR A 239 8.99 19.40 -5.39
CA TYR A 239 8.26 20.59 -5.84
C TYR A 239 6.77 20.30 -6.10
N PRO A 240 5.99 19.93 -5.07
CA PRO A 240 4.58 19.57 -5.23
C PRO A 240 3.74 20.74 -5.77
N GLU A 241 4.17 21.99 -5.62
CA GLU A 241 3.51 23.16 -6.20
C GLU A 241 3.41 23.14 -7.73
N LYS A 242 4.27 22.37 -8.41
CA LYS A 242 4.23 22.16 -9.86
C LYS A 242 3.09 21.24 -10.31
N ILE A 243 2.47 20.50 -9.39
CA ILE A 243 1.31 19.66 -9.70
C ILE A 243 0.16 20.57 -10.13
N TYR A 244 -0.35 20.36 -11.34
CA TYR A 244 -1.48 21.14 -11.83
C TYR A 244 -2.75 20.73 -11.08
N ARG A 245 -3.45 21.68 -10.43
CA ARG A 245 -4.54 21.40 -9.47
C ARG A 245 -5.95 21.58 -10.03
N LYS A 246 -6.11 22.09 -11.25
CA LYS A 246 -7.43 22.41 -11.82
C LYS A 246 -8.00 21.22 -12.60
N ALA A 247 -8.58 20.26 -11.90
CA ALA A 247 -9.20 19.08 -12.51
C ALA A 247 -10.72 19.21 -12.67
N ILE A 248 -11.37 19.83 -11.69
CA ILE A 248 -12.83 19.90 -11.58
C ILE A 248 -13.33 21.25 -12.08
N ASN A 249 -14.26 21.24 -13.02
CA ASN A 249 -15.00 22.41 -13.45
C ASN A 249 -16.45 21.99 -13.74
N PHE A 250 -17.40 22.67 -13.10
CA PHE A 250 -18.83 22.43 -13.32
C PHE A 250 -19.27 23.15 -14.58
N LEU A 251 -20.02 22.46 -15.43
CA LEU A 251 -20.63 23.07 -16.61
C LEU A 251 -21.79 23.98 -16.20
N SER A 252 -22.18 24.92 -17.06
CA SER A 252 -23.36 25.73 -16.82
C SER A 252 -24.63 24.84 -16.81
N PRO A 253 -25.70 25.22 -16.09
CA PRO A 253 -26.93 24.42 -16.04
C PRO A 253 -27.51 24.07 -17.41
N TRP A 254 -27.32 24.96 -18.40
CA TRP A 254 -27.74 24.73 -19.77
C TRP A 254 -26.90 23.67 -20.48
N GLU A 255 -25.58 23.75 -20.39
CA GLU A 255 -24.66 22.74 -20.94
C GLU A 255 -24.83 21.39 -20.27
N MET A 256 -25.12 21.38 -18.97
CA MET A 256 -25.42 20.15 -18.24
C MET A 256 -26.65 19.46 -18.80
N LEU A 257 -27.71 20.23 -19.08
CA LEU A 257 -28.94 19.70 -19.66
C LEU A 257 -28.73 19.19 -21.09
N GLN A 258 -27.99 19.94 -21.92
CA GLN A 258 -27.69 19.54 -23.30
C GLN A 258 -26.83 18.27 -23.36
N ASN A 259 -25.74 18.24 -22.59
CA ASN A 259 -24.74 17.17 -22.67
C ASN A 259 -25.04 15.99 -21.74
N LYS A 260 -26.01 16.13 -20.83
CA LYS A 260 -26.39 15.14 -19.80
C LYS A 260 -25.23 14.75 -18.88
N VAL A 261 -24.29 15.68 -18.66
CA VAL A 261 -23.10 15.51 -17.82
C VAL A 261 -22.88 16.76 -16.97
N MET A 262 -22.34 16.62 -15.76
CA MET A 262 -22.19 17.75 -14.84
C MET A 262 -20.84 18.47 -14.96
N MET A 263 -19.79 17.77 -15.39
CA MET A 263 -18.41 18.25 -15.36
C MET A 263 -17.79 18.35 -16.74
N ASP A 264 -16.87 19.31 -16.88
CA ASP A 264 -16.10 19.58 -18.08
C ASP A 264 -14.97 18.55 -18.27
N ALA A 265 -15.11 17.70 -19.29
CA ALA A 265 -14.14 16.66 -19.63
C ALA A 265 -12.84 17.23 -20.24
N ASP A 266 -12.89 18.37 -20.91
CA ASP A 266 -11.72 18.98 -21.55
C ASP A 266 -10.81 19.60 -20.50
N GLN A 267 -11.39 20.22 -19.46
CA GLN A 267 -10.63 20.67 -18.29
C GLN A 267 -9.93 19.51 -17.57
N LEU A 268 -10.62 18.38 -17.40
CA LEU A 268 -10.01 17.17 -16.82
C LEU A 268 -8.91 16.61 -17.73
N LEU A 269 -9.13 16.55 -19.05
CA LEU A 269 -8.13 16.10 -20.01
C LEU A 269 -6.89 17.00 -19.98
N LYS A 270 -7.06 18.32 -19.87
CA LYS A 270 -5.95 19.27 -19.70
C LYS A 270 -5.17 19.00 -18.43
N HIS A 271 -5.86 18.77 -17.30
CA HIS A 271 -5.22 18.41 -16.05
C HIS A 271 -4.39 17.12 -16.17
N ILE A 272 -4.96 16.07 -16.75
CA ILE A 272 -4.29 14.80 -16.96
C ILE A 272 -3.09 14.98 -17.90
N SER A 273 -3.26 15.72 -18.98
CA SER A 273 -2.19 15.92 -19.99
C SER A 273 -0.98 16.66 -19.42
N ILE A 274 -1.20 17.67 -18.57
CA ILE A 274 -0.11 18.40 -17.90
C ILE A 274 0.60 17.51 -16.87
N ASN A 275 -0.14 16.73 -16.09
CA ASN A 275 0.44 15.94 -15.01
C ASN A 275 1.06 14.62 -15.48
N VAL A 276 0.51 13.95 -16.50
CA VAL A 276 0.97 12.64 -17.00
C VAL A 276 1.93 12.78 -18.18
N GLY A 277 1.72 13.77 -19.04
CA GLY A 277 2.45 13.94 -20.30
C GLY A 277 1.88 13.10 -21.45
N ASN A 278 2.48 13.22 -22.64
CA ASN A 278 2.03 12.56 -23.87
C ASN A 278 2.77 11.24 -24.09
N PHE A 279 2.45 10.22 -23.29
CA PHE A 279 3.09 8.90 -23.35
C PHE A 279 2.10 7.79 -23.68
N THR A 280 2.55 6.78 -24.42
CA THR A 280 1.88 5.49 -24.52
C THR A 280 2.30 4.57 -23.37
N PHE A 281 1.55 3.48 -23.16
CA PHE A 281 1.93 2.50 -22.14
C PHE A 281 3.29 1.85 -22.42
N LYS A 282 3.61 1.59 -23.69
CA LYS A 282 4.90 1.05 -24.10
C LYS A 282 6.03 2.04 -23.85
N GLU A 283 5.87 3.29 -24.28
CA GLU A 283 6.88 4.35 -24.08
C GLU A 283 7.18 4.57 -22.58
N ALA A 284 6.14 4.60 -21.74
CA ALA A 284 6.30 4.77 -20.29
C ALA A 284 7.03 3.59 -19.64
N PHE A 285 6.73 2.36 -20.07
CA PHE A 285 7.39 1.14 -19.57
C PHE A 285 8.85 1.07 -20.01
N GLU A 286 9.16 1.36 -21.27
CA GLU A 286 10.55 1.37 -21.77
C GLU A 286 11.38 2.46 -21.10
N ARG A 287 10.77 3.62 -20.80
CA ARG A 287 11.44 4.74 -20.12
C ARG A 287 11.75 4.45 -18.65
N THR A 288 10.85 3.80 -17.91
CA THR A 288 10.92 3.74 -16.44
C THR A 288 11.06 2.33 -15.87
N GLY A 289 10.75 1.30 -16.66
CA GLY A 289 10.63 -0.08 -16.20
C GLY A 289 9.38 -0.38 -15.35
N ARG A 290 8.58 0.63 -15.00
CA ARG A 290 7.38 0.49 -14.16
C ARG A 290 6.18 0.08 -15.00
N ILE A 291 5.42 -0.89 -14.50
CA ILE A 291 4.28 -1.48 -15.20
C ILE A 291 3.00 -0.77 -14.77
N LEU A 292 2.48 0.10 -15.64
CA LEU A 292 1.22 0.80 -15.44
C LEU A 292 0.01 -0.04 -15.88
N ASN A 293 -1.00 -0.14 -15.02
CA ASN A 293 -2.28 -0.78 -15.32
C ASN A 293 -3.46 0.16 -15.02
N ILE A 294 -4.26 0.49 -16.04
CA ILE A 294 -5.46 1.33 -15.89
C ILE A 294 -6.71 0.51 -16.18
N THR A 295 -7.72 0.59 -15.30
CA THR A 295 -9.03 -0.06 -15.52
C THR A 295 -10.00 0.83 -16.28
N VAL A 296 -10.67 0.22 -17.25
CA VAL A 296 -11.78 0.86 -17.99
C VAL A 296 -12.95 -0.11 -18.15
N SER A 297 -14.15 0.44 -18.08
CA SER A 297 -15.40 -0.30 -18.25
C SER A 297 -16.05 0.06 -19.58
N PRO A 298 -16.55 -0.90 -20.37
CA PRO A 298 -17.25 -0.61 -21.61
C PRO A 298 -18.64 -0.03 -21.32
N THR A 299 -19.13 0.81 -22.23
CA THR A 299 -20.53 1.29 -22.20
C THR A 299 -21.55 0.19 -22.52
N ARG A 300 -21.14 -0.85 -23.27
CA ARG A 300 -22.02 -1.94 -23.73
C ARG A 300 -22.14 -3.04 -22.66
N SER A 301 -23.37 -3.43 -22.33
CA SER A 301 -23.70 -4.35 -21.23
C SER A 301 -23.12 -5.78 -21.33
N ARG A 302 -22.81 -6.27 -22.54
CA ARG A 302 -22.25 -7.62 -22.74
C ARG A 302 -20.72 -7.67 -22.74
N GLN A 303 -20.04 -6.52 -22.75
CA GLN A 303 -18.58 -6.48 -22.77
C GLN A 303 -18.02 -6.47 -21.35
N LYS A 304 -16.93 -7.20 -21.12
CA LYS A 304 -16.26 -7.23 -19.82
C LYS A 304 -15.29 -6.04 -19.68
N PRO A 305 -15.04 -5.53 -18.45
CA PRO A 305 -14.00 -4.52 -18.20
C PRO A 305 -12.65 -4.91 -18.79
N ARG A 306 -11.83 -3.93 -19.20
CA ARG A 306 -10.47 -4.14 -19.70
C ARG A 306 -9.46 -3.52 -18.75
N VAL A 307 -8.29 -4.14 -18.69
CA VAL A 307 -7.10 -3.59 -18.03
C VAL A 307 -6.16 -3.20 -19.14
N LEU A 308 -5.84 -1.91 -19.22
CA LEU A 308 -4.96 -1.34 -20.23
C LEU A 308 -3.55 -1.27 -19.65
N ASN A 309 -2.58 -1.83 -20.37
CA ASN A 309 -1.17 -1.82 -20.00
C ASN A 309 -0.27 -2.02 -21.23
N TYR A 310 1.05 -2.05 -21.03
CA TYR A 310 2.02 -2.19 -22.12
C TYR A 310 1.93 -3.52 -22.89
N MET A 311 1.41 -4.59 -22.28
CA MET A 311 1.23 -5.89 -22.94
C MET A 311 -0.06 -5.97 -23.76
N THR A 312 -1.15 -5.45 -23.20
CA THR A 312 -2.50 -5.57 -23.75
C THR A 312 -2.87 -4.43 -24.70
N SER A 313 -2.24 -3.27 -24.52
CA SER A 313 -2.56 -2.03 -25.25
C SER A 313 -1.33 -1.09 -25.31
N PRO A 314 -0.22 -1.54 -25.92
CA PRO A 314 1.07 -0.81 -25.90
C PRO A 314 0.98 0.61 -26.44
N ASP A 315 0.25 0.80 -27.54
CA ASP A 315 0.24 2.06 -28.30
C ASP A 315 -0.82 3.06 -27.81
N LEU A 316 -1.65 2.68 -26.84
CA LEU A 316 -2.67 3.57 -26.26
C LEU A 316 -2.04 4.70 -25.47
N LEU A 317 -2.60 5.90 -25.61
CA LEU A 317 -2.25 7.06 -24.81
C LEU A 317 -2.73 6.89 -23.36
N ILE A 318 -1.82 7.11 -22.41
CA ILE A 318 -2.12 7.04 -20.98
C ILE A 318 -3.12 8.14 -20.59
N THR A 319 -3.00 9.33 -21.19
CA THR A 319 -3.90 10.48 -20.91
C THR A 319 -5.36 10.16 -21.21
N ASN A 320 -5.65 9.65 -22.42
CA ASN A 320 -7.00 9.26 -22.81
C ASN A 320 -7.50 8.04 -22.02
N SER A 321 -6.59 7.13 -21.64
CA SER A 321 -6.92 5.97 -20.81
C SER A 321 -7.31 6.36 -19.38
N ALA A 322 -6.57 7.30 -18.77
CA ALA A 322 -6.89 7.86 -17.48
C ALA A 322 -8.19 8.69 -17.52
N LEU A 323 -8.42 9.47 -18.59
CA LEU A 323 -9.68 10.19 -18.79
C LEU A 323 -10.87 9.22 -18.87
N ALA A 324 -10.74 8.13 -19.64
CA ALA A 324 -11.76 7.08 -19.70
C ALA A 324 -11.98 6.41 -18.34
N SER A 325 -10.91 6.17 -17.58
CA SER A 325 -10.98 5.63 -16.23
C SER A 325 -11.63 6.57 -15.22
N CYS A 326 -11.67 7.89 -15.48
CA CYS A 326 -12.36 8.90 -14.66
C CYS A 326 -13.79 9.22 -15.16
N ALA A 327 -14.23 8.60 -16.25
CA ALA A 327 -15.49 8.96 -16.91
C ALA A 327 -16.70 8.33 -16.21
N ILE A 328 -17.04 8.85 -15.02
CA ILE A 328 -18.16 8.40 -14.22
C ILE A 328 -19.48 8.76 -14.93
N PRO A 329 -20.38 7.79 -15.17
CA PRO A 329 -21.66 8.04 -15.83
C PRO A 329 -22.47 9.15 -15.14
N GLY A 330 -22.93 10.13 -15.93
CA GLY A 330 -23.67 11.30 -15.45
C GLY A 330 -22.78 12.44 -14.96
N LEU A 331 -21.52 12.18 -14.61
CA LEU A 331 -20.55 13.21 -14.24
C LEU A 331 -19.75 13.68 -15.45
N PHE A 332 -19.23 12.72 -16.23
CA PHE A 332 -18.43 12.95 -17.43
C PHE A 332 -18.98 12.13 -18.61
N PRO A 333 -18.75 12.58 -19.85
CA PRO A 333 -19.17 11.85 -21.05
C PRO A 333 -18.30 10.59 -21.25
N PRO A 334 -18.85 9.52 -21.85
CA PRO A 334 -18.05 8.35 -22.22
C PRO A 334 -16.94 8.70 -23.21
N VAL A 335 -15.75 8.12 -23.00
CA VAL A 335 -14.52 8.51 -23.70
C VAL A 335 -14.15 7.47 -24.75
N SER A 336 -13.69 7.94 -25.91
CA SER A 336 -13.04 7.11 -26.93
C SER A 336 -11.53 7.12 -26.70
N LEU A 337 -10.93 5.93 -26.74
CA LEU A 337 -9.48 5.77 -26.56
C LEU A 337 -8.74 6.27 -27.80
N LYS A 338 -7.48 6.69 -27.59
CA LYS A 338 -6.58 7.14 -28.65
C LYS A 338 -5.26 6.39 -28.54
N SER A 339 -4.69 6.02 -29.67
CA SER A 339 -3.35 5.45 -29.79
C SER A 339 -2.42 6.40 -30.54
N LYS A 340 -1.11 6.22 -30.37
CA LYS A 340 -0.13 6.79 -31.29
C LYS A 340 0.12 5.82 -32.44
N ASP A 341 0.14 6.32 -33.66
CA ASP A 341 0.60 5.54 -34.80
C ASP A 341 2.14 5.53 -34.88
N LYS A 342 2.69 4.86 -35.90
CA LYS A 342 4.15 4.83 -36.14
C LYS A 342 4.75 6.20 -36.49
N SER A 343 3.92 7.17 -36.90
CA SER A 343 4.35 8.54 -37.20
C SER A 343 4.30 9.46 -35.97
N GLY A 344 3.81 8.96 -34.83
CA GLY A 344 3.61 9.72 -33.59
C GLY A 344 2.30 10.52 -33.55
N GLN A 345 1.45 10.39 -34.57
CA GLN A 345 0.14 11.05 -34.63
C GLN A 345 -0.91 10.31 -33.80
N HIS A 346 -1.80 11.08 -33.19
CA HIS A 346 -2.91 10.54 -32.39
C HIS A 346 -4.03 10.03 -33.31
N VAL A 347 -4.33 8.74 -33.24
CA VAL A 347 -5.40 8.09 -33.99
C VAL A 347 -6.44 7.47 -33.04
N PRO A 348 -7.74 7.45 -33.40
CA PRO A 348 -8.76 6.79 -32.58
C PRO A 348 -8.51 5.28 -32.46
N TYR A 349 -8.61 4.74 -31.25
CA TYR A 349 -8.55 3.29 -30.99
C TYR A 349 -9.95 2.73 -30.78
N ALA A 350 -10.32 1.72 -31.57
CA ALA A 350 -11.64 1.10 -31.56
C ALA A 350 -12.78 2.16 -31.59
N PRO A 351 -12.92 2.94 -32.68
CA PRO A 351 -13.75 4.16 -32.73
C PRO A 351 -15.24 3.94 -32.42
N THR A 352 -15.72 2.70 -32.54
CA THR A 352 -17.10 2.30 -32.23
C THR A 352 -17.33 1.94 -30.76
N GLU A 353 -16.26 1.86 -29.97
CA GLU A 353 -16.27 1.57 -28.54
C GLU A 353 -16.11 2.85 -27.72
N LYS A 354 -16.94 3.00 -26.68
CA LYS A 354 -16.82 4.05 -25.68
C LYS A 354 -16.66 3.45 -24.31
N TRP A 355 -15.84 4.10 -23.51
CA TRP A 355 -15.39 3.64 -22.21
C TRP A 355 -15.84 4.60 -21.11
N ILE A 356 -16.08 4.03 -19.93
CA ILE A 356 -16.47 4.71 -18.70
C ILE A 356 -15.58 4.21 -17.55
N ASP A 357 -15.73 4.86 -16.40
CA ASP A 357 -14.95 4.61 -15.19
C ASP A 357 -14.90 3.11 -14.79
N GLY A 358 -13.72 2.63 -14.43
CA GLY A 358 -13.46 1.23 -14.07
C GLY A 358 -14.23 0.79 -12.82
N SER A 359 -14.44 1.70 -11.87
CA SER A 359 -15.15 1.46 -10.60
C SER A 359 -16.60 1.02 -10.77
N VAL A 360 -17.22 1.32 -11.92
CA VAL A 360 -18.60 0.94 -12.25
C VAL A 360 -18.82 -0.58 -12.28
N HIS A 361 -17.77 -1.36 -12.58
CA HIS A 361 -17.85 -2.82 -12.64
C HIS A 361 -16.82 -3.53 -11.76
N SER A 362 -15.63 -2.94 -11.56
CA SER A 362 -14.58 -3.44 -10.67
C SER A 362 -13.46 -2.39 -10.59
N ASP A 363 -13.38 -1.63 -9.50
CA ASP A 363 -12.38 -0.57 -9.32
C ASP A 363 -10.94 -1.13 -9.40
N LEU A 364 -10.71 -2.28 -8.74
CA LEU A 364 -9.40 -2.97 -8.68
C LEU A 364 -9.46 -4.34 -9.39
N PRO A 365 -8.77 -4.54 -10.53
CA PRO A 365 -8.90 -5.73 -11.36
C PRO A 365 -7.92 -6.84 -10.90
N VAL A 366 -7.93 -7.15 -9.60
CA VAL A 366 -7.01 -8.05 -8.90
C VAL A 366 -6.72 -9.32 -9.72
N LYS A 367 -7.77 -10.07 -10.07
CA LYS A 367 -7.66 -11.34 -10.82
C LYS A 367 -7.00 -11.19 -12.20
N ARG A 368 -7.09 -10.03 -12.85
CA ARG A 368 -6.50 -9.80 -14.18
C ARG A 368 -5.05 -9.39 -14.06
N ILE A 369 -4.73 -8.51 -13.12
CA ILE A 369 -3.35 -8.11 -12.82
C ILE A 369 -2.53 -9.32 -12.41
N SER A 370 -3.07 -10.19 -11.56
CA SER A 370 -2.41 -11.45 -11.19
C SER A 370 -2.04 -12.30 -12.38
N ARG A 371 -2.95 -12.43 -13.35
CA ARG A 371 -2.72 -13.26 -14.53
C ARG A 371 -1.72 -12.65 -15.50
N LEU A 372 -1.67 -11.32 -15.59
CA LEU A 372 -0.80 -10.63 -16.55
C LEU A 372 0.62 -10.47 -16.02
N HIS A 373 0.76 -10.22 -14.71
CA HIS A 373 2.04 -9.81 -14.10
C HIS A 373 2.50 -10.72 -12.98
N ASN A 374 1.86 -11.87 -12.79
CA ASN A 374 2.16 -12.83 -11.72
C ASN A 374 2.11 -12.21 -10.30
N VAL A 375 1.14 -11.30 -10.10
CA VAL A 375 0.94 -10.62 -8.82
C VAL A 375 0.08 -11.48 -7.90
N ASN A 376 0.56 -11.71 -6.68
CA ASN A 376 -0.15 -12.45 -5.63
C ASN A 376 -0.21 -11.69 -4.30
N HIS A 377 0.38 -10.49 -4.22
CA HIS A 377 0.36 -9.62 -3.05
C HIS A 377 -0.04 -8.19 -3.45
N TYR A 378 -0.92 -7.56 -2.68
CA TYR A 378 -1.50 -6.25 -3.02
C TYR A 378 -1.39 -5.25 -1.89
N ILE A 379 -0.74 -4.13 -2.19
CA ILE A 379 -0.72 -2.93 -1.36
C ILE A 379 -1.79 -2.00 -1.92
N VAL A 380 -2.88 -1.81 -1.18
CA VAL A 380 -4.05 -1.06 -1.65
C VAL A 380 -4.12 0.27 -0.94
N SER A 381 -4.04 1.35 -1.71
CA SER A 381 -4.28 2.71 -1.23
C SER A 381 -5.74 3.08 -1.49
N GLN A 382 -6.52 3.24 -0.41
CA GLN A 382 -7.95 3.54 -0.45
C GLN A 382 -8.21 5.02 -0.14
N ALA A 383 -8.76 5.73 -1.12
CA ALA A 383 -9.21 7.12 -0.99
C ALA A 383 -10.73 7.28 -1.13
N ASN A 384 -11.48 6.19 -1.35
CA ASN A 384 -12.92 6.21 -1.61
C ASN A 384 -13.74 6.70 -0.38
N PRO A 385 -14.34 7.91 -0.42
CA PRO A 385 -14.98 8.51 0.75
C PRO A 385 -16.16 7.71 1.29
N HIS A 386 -16.85 6.97 0.43
CA HIS A 386 -18.04 6.19 0.80
C HIS A 386 -17.70 4.91 1.58
N ILE A 387 -16.43 4.50 1.61
CA ILE A 387 -15.98 3.24 2.23
C ILE A 387 -15.07 3.49 3.43
N LEU A 388 -14.43 4.67 3.48
CA LEU A 388 -13.67 5.13 4.65
C LEU A 388 -14.43 5.05 5.99
N PRO A 389 -15.76 5.29 6.06
CA PRO A 389 -16.51 5.09 7.31
C PRO A 389 -16.64 3.61 7.71
N PHE A 390 -16.59 2.69 6.74
CA PHE A 390 -16.95 1.28 6.92
C PHE A 390 -15.74 0.33 6.96
N ILE A 391 -14.60 0.73 6.38
CA ILE A 391 -13.33 0.01 6.57
C ILE A 391 -12.69 0.50 7.85
N THR A 392 -12.98 -0.16 8.95
CA THR A 392 -12.22 0.02 10.19
C THR A 392 -11.28 -1.17 10.37
N HIS A 393 -10.09 -1.08 9.77
CA HIS A 393 -8.91 -1.82 10.24
C HIS A 393 -8.00 -0.83 10.98
N GLN A 394 -8.57 -0.09 11.93
CA GLN A 394 -7.72 0.67 12.84
C GLN A 394 -7.14 -0.29 13.88
N ARG A 395 -5.81 -0.24 14.00
CA ARG A 395 -4.98 -0.89 15.02
C ARG A 395 -5.34 -0.36 16.42
N PHE A 396 -6.52 -0.71 16.94
CA PHE A 396 -6.91 -0.38 18.30
C PHE A 396 -7.43 -1.62 19.01
N ASN A 397 -6.61 -2.16 19.91
CA ASN A 397 -7.07 -3.06 20.95
C ASN A 397 -7.96 -2.27 21.92
N GLY A 398 -9.25 -2.62 22.02
CA GLY A 398 -10.17 -2.03 22.98
C GLY A 398 -11.66 -2.27 22.66
N VAL A 399 -12.50 -2.26 23.69
CA VAL A 399 -13.96 -2.53 23.59
C VAL A 399 -14.68 -1.44 22.79
N ILE A 400 -14.28 -0.17 22.93
CA ILE A 400 -14.95 0.98 22.31
C ILE A 400 -14.84 0.98 20.76
N PRO A 401 -13.64 0.79 20.16
CA PRO A 401 -13.51 0.62 18.70
C PRO A 401 -14.25 -0.60 18.13
N SER A 402 -14.31 -1.72 18.86
CA SER A 402 -15.04 -2.91 18.42
C SER A 402 -16.56 -2.69 18.39
N VAL A 403 -17.11 -1.97 19.37
CA VAL A 403 -18.53 -1.57 19.38
C VAL A 403 -18.83 -0.60 18.23
N LEU A 404 -17.92 0.35 17.97
CA LEU A 404 -18.06 1.27 16.84
C LEU A 404 -18.02 0.53 15.48
N HIS A 405 -17.12 -0.45 15.34
CA HIS A 405 -17.04 -1.31 14.15
C HIS A 405 -18.32 -2.12 13.93
N TYR A 406 -18.86 -2.73 15.00
CA TYR A 406 -20.12 -3.47 14.93
C TYR A 406 -21.27 -2.55 14.53
N GLY A 407 -21.37 -1.36 15.14
CA GLY A 407 -22.36 -0.34 14.77
C GLY A 407 -22.25 0.08 13.30
N MET A 408 -21.05 0.38 12.81
CA MET A 408 -20.83 0.76 11.41
C MET A 408 -21.10 -0.39 10.44
N SER A 409 -20.79 -1.63 10.82
CA SER A 409 -21.11 -2.84 10.05
C SER A 409 -22.61 -3.08 9.96
N MET A 410 -23.35 -2.81 11.04
CA MET A 410 -24.82 -2.85 11.02
C MET A 410 -25.41 -1.76 10.13
N VAL A 411 -24.90 -0.53 10.19
CA VAL A 411 -25.33 0.55 9.29
C VAL A 411 -25.06 0.17 7.83
N HIS A 412 -23.89 -0.37 7.53
CA HIS A 412 -23.57 -0.87 6.18
C HIS A 412 -24.55 -1.98 5.76
N ALA A 413 -24.80 -2.97 6.61
CA ALA A 413 -25.75 -4.04 6.34
C ALA A 413 -27.18 -3.53 6.13
N GLN A 414 -27.59 -2.51 6.88
CA GLN A 414 -28.89 -1.85 6.71
C GLN A 414 -28.97 -1.03 5.42
N ILE A 415 -27.92 -0.30 5.03
CA ILE A 415 -27.85 0.42 3.76
C ILE A 415 -27.91 -0.56 2.59
N VAL A 416 -27.10 -1.63 2.63
CA VAL A 416 -27.10 -2.67 1.60
C VAL A 416 -28.45 -3.40 1.55
N GLY A 417 -29.03 -3.74 2.70
CA GLY A 417 -30.31 -4.42 2.81
C GLY A 417 -31.50 -3.58 2.35
N THR A 418 -31.53 -2.29 2.70
CA THR A 418 -32.56 -1.34 2.23
C THR A 418 -32.43 -1.06 0.75
N MET A 419 -31.21 -0.95 0.22
CA MET A 419 -30.98 -0.89 -1.23
C MET A 419 -31.37 -2.18 -1.95
N ASP A 420 -31.14 -3.37 -1.37
CA ASP A 420 -31.57 -4.66 -1.93
C ASP A 420 -33.10 -4.80 -1.97
N MET A 421 -33.78 -4.32 -0.92
CA MET A 421 -35.24 -4.27 -0.86
C MET A 421 -35.82 -3.24 -1.84
N ALA A 422 -35.24 -2.04 -1.93
CA ALA A 422 -35.61 -1.03 -2.93
C ALA A 422 -35.42 -1.56 -4.36
N ARG A 423 -34.38 -2.37 -4.61
CA ARG A 423 -34.15 -3.06 -5.89
C ARG A 423 -35.25 -4.06 -6.24
N LYS A 424 -35.85 -4.71 -5.25
CA LYS A 424 -36.91 -5.71 -5.46
C LYS A 424 -38.30 -5.08 -5.62
N VAL A 425 -38.55 -3.91 -5.03
CA VAL A 425 -39.91 -3.34 -4.92
C VAL A 425 -40.12 -2.09 -5.81
N TRP A 426 -39.12 -1.22 -5.99
CA TRP A 426 -39.28 0.09 -6.66
C TRP A 426 -38.57 0.18 -8.03
N TRP A 427 -37.80 -0.85 -8.39
CA TRP A 427 -36.80 -0.81 -9.47
C TRP A 427 -37.32 -1.13 -10.87
N GLU A 428 -38.45 -1.81 -11.00
CA GLU A 428 -39.00 -2.21 -12.31
C GLU A 428 -39.66 -1.04 -13.07
N ALA A 429 -40.04 0.04 -12.38
CA ALA A 429 -40.82 1.14 -12.95
C ALA A 429 -40.01 2.40 -13.33
N THR A 430 -38.70 2.45 -13.12
CA THR A 430 -37.94 3.73 -13.16
C THR A 430 -36.91 3.83 -14.31
N PRO A 431 -36.91 4.90 -15.14
CA PRO A 431 -35.98 5.10 -16.27
C PRO A 431 -34.49 5.15 -15.92
N TRP A 432 -34.14 5.36 -14.64
CA TRP A 432 -32.75 5.53 -14.15
C TRP A 432 -32.08 4.22 -13.70
N ARG A 433 -32.75 3.07 -13.88
CA ARG A 433 -32.27 1.72 -13.52
C ARG A 433 -30.79 1.45 -13.87
N PRO A 434 -30.31 1.74 -15.10
CA PRO A 434 -28.92 1.45 -15.46
C PRO A 434 -27.89 2.30 -14.71
N LEU A 435 -28.27 3.50 -14.24
CA LEU A 435 -27.41 4.38 -13.45
C LEU A 435 -27.35 3.92 -11.98
N LEU A 436 -28.49 3.47 -11.46
CA LEU A 436 -28.62 3.01 -10.08
C LEU A 436 -27.99 1.62 -9.87
N ASP A 437 -28.09 0.70 -10.85
CA ASP A 437 -27.42 -0.61 -10.80
C ASP A 437 -25.89 -0.43 -10.75
N LYS A 438 -25.38 0.57 -11.46
CA LYS A 438 -23.97 0.96 -11.48
C LYS A 438 -23.54 1.60 -10.16
N ALA A 439 -24.36 2.45 -9.55
CA ALA A 439 -24.09 3.02 -8.24
C ALA A 439 -24.05 1.96 -7.14
N TYR A 440 -24.96 0.98 -7.16
CA TYR A 440 -24.96 -0.14 -6.22
C TYR A 440 -23.71 -1.03 -6.35
N ALA A 441 -23.26 -1.29 -7.59
CA ALA A 441 -22.04 -2.05 -7.84
C ALA A 441 -20.77 -1.35 -7.31
N ILE A 442 -20.75 -0.01 -7.25
CA ILE A 442 -19.66 0.77 -6.63
C ILE A 442 -19.65 0.57 -5.10
N VAL A 443 -20.84 0.60 -4.47
CA VAL A 443 -20.99 0.51 -3.01
C VAL A 443 -20.66 -0.89 -2.45
N ASN A 444 -21.00 -1.97 -3.17
CA ASN A 444 -20.87 -3.34 -2.66
C ASN A 444 -19.49 -3.98 -2.91
N GLN A 445 -18.48 -3.21 -3.30
CA GLN A 445 -17.16 -3.74 -3.61
C GLN A 445 -16.34 -4.02 -2.33
N SER A 446 -15.76 -5.22 -2.23
CA SER A 446 -14.86 -5.60 -1.14
C SER A 446 -13.43 -5.12 -1.47
N TYR A 447 -13.03 -4.00 -0.89
CA TYR A 447 -11.72 -3.37 -1.13
C TYR A 447 -10.67 -3.82 -0.10
N LEU A 448 -10.34 -5.11 -0.10
CA LEU A 448 -9.33 -5.67 0.79
C LEU A 448 -8.16 -6.23 -0.02
N GLY A 449 -6.99 -5.59 0.10
CA GLY A 449 -5.71 -6.21 -0.23
C GLY A 449 -5.02 -6.74 1.02
N ASP A 450 -3.82 -7.30 0.84
CA ASP A 450 -2.98 -7.80 1.94
C ASP A 450 -2.57 -6.66 2.88
N ILE A 451 -2.26 -5.49 2.32
CA ILE A 451 -1.94 -4.27 3.06
C ILE A 451 -2.86 -3.15 2.58
N ASN A 452 -3.60 -2.55 3.51
CA ASN A 452 -4.53 -1.47 3.19
C ASN A 452 -4.05 -0.15 3.83
N ILE A 453 -3.78 0.85 2.99
CA ILE A 453 -3.35 2.20 3.35
C ILE A 453 -4.57 3.12 3.13
N GLN A 454 -5.06 3.73 4.20
CA GLN A 454 -6.32 4.47 4.20
C GLN A 454 -6.12 5.91 4.65
N LEU A 455 -6.84 6.83 4.00
CA LEU A 455 -6.95 8.19 4.48
C LEU A 455 -7.68 8.21 5.83
N ALA A 456 -7.13 8.92 6.81
CA ALA A 456 -7.79 9.08 8.10
C ALA A 456 -9.17 9.75 7.91
N PHE A 457 -10.19 9.24 8.60
CA PHE A 457 -11.52 9.84 8.54
C PHE A 457 -11.51 11.23 9.17
N ASP A 458 -11.72 12.25 8.34
CA ASP A 458 -11.94 13.63 8.77
C ASP A 458 -13.23 14.18 8.11
N PRO A 459 -14.33 14.34 8.88
CA PRO A 459 -15.60 14.89 8.38
C PRO A 459 -15.47 16.22 7.64
N PHE A 460 -14.50 17.07 8.03
CA PHE A 460 -14.34 18.40 7.45
C PHE A 460 -13.74 18.37 6.03
N LEU A 461 -13.13 17.26 5.63
CA LEU A 461 -12.58 17.08 4.28
C LEU A 461 -13.67 16.64 3.29
N TYR A 462 -14.75 15.99 3.74
CA TYR A 462 -15.77 15.38 2.86
C TYR A 462 -16.48 16.37 1.92
N PRO A 463 -16.82 17.60 2.34
CA PRO A 463 -17.37 18.60 1.41
C PRO A 463 -16.41 18.98 0.29
N LYS A 464 -15.09 18.76 0.46
CA LYS A 464 -14.04 19.16 -0.48
C LYS A 464 -13.69 18.08 -1.52
N VAL A 465 -14.30 16.90 -1.46
CA VAL A 465 -14.07 15.77 -2.39
C VAL A 465 -14.26 16.17 -3.87
N MET A 466 -15.18 17.08 -4.14
CA MET A 466 -15.50 17.55 -5.50
C MET A 466 -15.00 18.97 -5.76
N SER A 467 -13.95 19.40 -5.06
CA SER A 467 -13.34 20.72 -5.22
C SER A 467 -11.87 20.61 -5.60
N ASN A 468 -11.38 21.58 -6.38
CA ASN A 468 -9.95 21.69 -6.66
C ASN A 468 -9.22 22.13 -5.38
N PRO A 469 -8.14 21.45 -4.97
CA PRO A 469 -7.37 21.88 -3.81
C PRO A 469 -6.61 23.17 -4.09
N ASP A 470 -6.44 23.98 -3.06
CA ASP A 470 -5.41 25.01 -3.02
C ASP A 470 -4.02 24.38 -2.77
N LEU A 471 -2.98 25.20 -2.74
CA LEU A 471 -1.62 24.70 -2.53
C LEU A 471 -1.43 24.07 -1.14
N GLU A 472 -2.04 24.65 -0.12
CA GLU A 472 -1.98 24.13 1.25
C GLU A 472 -2.76 22.83 1.39
N GLY A 473 -3.96 22.73 0.79
CA GLY A 473 -4.73 21.50 0.72
C GLY A 473 -4.00 20.39 -0.03
N LEU A 474 -3.31 20.72 -1.13
CA LEU A 474 -2.46 19.76 -1.86
C LEU A 474 -1.37 19.18 -0.93
N LYS A 475 -0.58 20.06 -0.28
CA LYS A 475 0.47 19.63 0.66
C LYS A 475 -0.10 18.82 1.81
N HIS A 476 -1.27 19.20 2.32
CA HIS A 476 -1.95 18.48 3.38
C HIS A 476 -2.32 17.05 2.95
N TYR A 477 -2.98 16.87 1.80
CA TYR A 477 -3.33 15.53 1.30
C TYR A 477 -2.10 14.65 1.07
N ILE A 478 -1.03 15.21 0.50
CA ILE A 478 0.25 14.49 0.33
C ILE A 478 0.79 14.05 1.69
N LEU A 479 0.83 14.95 2.68
CA LEU A 479 1.35 14.62 4.00
C LEU A 479 0.50 13.58 4.74
N GLU A 480 -0.83 13.61 4.60
CA GLU A 480 -1.71 12.56 5.12
C GLU A 480 -1.45 11.22 4.44
N GLY A 481 -1.14 11.22 3.13
CA GLY A 481 -0.66 10.07 2.36
C GLY A 481 0.57 9.43 2.96
N GLU A 482 1.57 10.25 3.25
CA GLU A 482 2.81 9.81 3.87
C GLU A 482 2.54 9.25 5.29
N ARG A 483 1.79 9.98 6.12
CA ARG A 483 1.44 9.60 7.50
C ARG A 483 0.70 8.29 7.61
N ALA A 484 -0.22 8.01 6.68
CA ALA A 484 -0.95 6.76 6.68
C ALA A 484 -0.09 5.58 6.18
N THR A 485 0.95 5.86 5.40
CA THR A 485 1.89 4.85 4.89
C THR A 485 2.96 4.51 5.92
N TRP A 486 3.44 5.48 6.71
CA TRP A 486 4.56 5.27 7.65
C TRP A 486 4.38 4.08 8.61
N PRO A 487 3.21 3.88 9.25
CA PRO A 487 2.97 2.71 10.10
C PRO A 487 3.01 1.37 9.35
N GLN A 488 2.85 1.38 8.03
CA GLN A 488 2.85 0.19 7.18
C GLN A 488 4.23 -0.07 6.53
N ILE A 489 5.20 0.84 6.65
CA ILE A 489 6.51 0.70 6.00
C ILE A 489 7.21 -0.60 6.41
N SER A 490 7.18 -0.99 7.68
CA SER A 490 7.86 -2.21 8.13
C SER A 490 7.22 -3.47 7.54
N ILE A 491 5.89 -3.61 7.58
CA ILE A 491 5.19 -4.77 7.00
C ILE A 491 5.38 -4.82 5.48
N ILE A 492 5.31 -3.68 4.79
CA ILE A 492 5.58 -3.60 3.36
C ILE A 492 7.02 -4.03 3.08
N SER A 493 7.99 -3.46 3.80
CA SER A 493 9.41 -3.75 3.62
C SER A 493 9.74 -5.22 3.77
N ASP A 494 9.15 -5.90 4.75
CA ASP A 494 9.40 -7.31 4.99
C ASP A 494 8.69 -8.20 3.96
N GLN A 495 7.42 -7.91 3.64
CA GLN A 495 6.64 -8.72 2.71
C GLN A 495 7.08 -8.56 1.24
N THR A 496 7.64 -7.40 0.85
CA THR A 496 8.12 -7.18 -0.52
C THR A 496 9.62 -7.45 -0.70
N LYS A 497 10.36 -7.70 0.38
CA LYS A 497 11.84 -7.75 0.37
C LYS A 497 12.38 -8.78 -0.63
N ILE A 498 11.79 -9.98 -0.61
CA ILE A 498 12.24 -11.12 -1.39
C ILE A 498 11.88 -10.96 -2.87
N SER A 499 10.63 -10.59 -3.19
CA SER A 499 10.22 -10.36 -4.59
C SER A 499 11.04 -9.26 -5.26
N MET A 500 11.30 -8.16 -4.55
CA MET A 500 12.16 -7.09 -5.07
C MET A 500 13.60 -7.55 -5.28
N ASN A 501 14.11 -8.42 -4.40
CA ASN A 501 15.45 -8.97 -4.56
C ASN A 501 15.56 -9.92 -5.75
N PHE A 502 14.53 -10.73 -6.01
CA PHE A 502 14.46 -11.54 -7.24
C PHE A 502 14.58 -10.68 -8.49
N GLU A 503 13.82 -9.58 -8.59
CA GLU A 503 13.90 -8.67 -9.73
C GLU A 503 15.31 -8.09 -9.93
N ARG A 504 15.99 -7.73 -8.83
CA ARG A 504 17.37 -7.22 -8.87
C ARG A 504 18.37 -8.30 -9.30
N CYS A 505 18.27 -9.51 -8.76
CA CYS A 505 19.14 -10.63 -9.14
C CYS A 505 18.96 -10.99 -10.62
N ILE A 506 17.71 -11.10 -11.10
CA ILE A 506 17.41 -11.40 -12.50
C ILE A 506 17.98 -10.33 -13.43
N LYS A 507 17.81 -9.05 -13.08
CA LYS A 507 18.38 -7.94 -13.87
C LYS A 507 19.90 -8.05 -13.97
N ARG A 508 20.59 -8.20 -12.82
CA ARG A 508 22.05 -8.39 -12.77
C ARG A 508 22.55 -9.58 -13.59
N LEU A 509 21.85 -10.71 -13.55
CA LEU A 509 22.21 -11.90 -14.32
C LEU A 509 22.04 -11.65 -15.83
N LYS A 510 20.98 -10.96 -16.25
CA LYS A 510 20.78 -10.56 -17.66
C LYS A 510 21.89 -9.63 -18.14
N ASP A 511 22.25 -8.64 -17.32
CA ASP A 511 23.32 -7.69 -17.63
C ASP A 511 24.67 -8.43 -17.80
N ARG A 512 25.02 -9.34 -16.87
CA ARG A 512 26.23 -10.18 -16.97
C ARG A 512 26.26 -11.06 -18.23
N ILE A 513 25.14 -11.68 -18.60
CA ILE A 513 25.05 -12.50 -19.81
C ILE A 513 25.27 -11.63 -21.06
N GLN A 514 24.69 -10.42 -21.06
CA GLN A 514 24.85 -9.49 -22.18
C GLN A 514 26.31 -9.02 -22.30
N GLU A 515 26.97 -8.70 -21.20
CA GLU A 515 28.39 -8.35 -21.14
C GLU A 515 29.28 -9.48 -21.65
N ASN A 516 29.04 -10.74 -21.23
CA ASN A 516 29.80 -11.89 -21.72
C ASN A 516 29.66 -12.08 -23.23
N LYS A 517 28.44 -11.93 -23.77
CA LYS A 517 28.21 -12.02 -25.24
C LYS A 517 28.90 -10.89 -26.01
N LEU A 518 28.97 -9.70 -25.44
CA LEU A 518 29.71 -8.57 -26.03
C LEU A 518 31.21 -8.87 -26.07
N ASN A 519 31.77 -9.39 -24.98
CA ASN A 519 33.19 -9.74 -24.90
C ASN A 519 33.55 -10.88 -25.87
N GLU A 520 32.72 -11.93 -25.96
CA GLU A 520 32.89 -13.03 -26.92
C GLU A 520 32.77 -12.59 -28.39
N SER A 521 32.13 -11.45 -28.67
CA SER A 521 32.00 -10.91 -30.03
C SER A 521 33.16 -9.98 -30.45
N ILE A 522 33.98 -9.57 -29.49
CA ILE A 522 35.14 -8.68 -29.67
C ILE A 522 36.44 -9.50 -29.82
N GLU A 523 36.49 -10.69 -29.21
CA GLU A 523 37.51 -11.73 -29.47
C GLU A 523 37.26 -12.47 -30.78
#